data_AF-A0A962H828-F1
#
_entry.id   AF-A0A962H828-F1
#
_cell.length_a   1.000
_cell.length_b   1.000
_cell.length_c   1.000
_cell.angle_alpha   90.00
_cell.angle_beta   90.00
_cell.angle_gamma   90.00
#
_symmetry.space_group_name_H-M   'P 1'
#
loop_
_entity.id
_entity.type
_entity.pdbx_description
1 polymer ?
#
loop_
_entity_poly.entity_id
_entity_poly.type
_entity_poly.pdbx_seq_one_letter_code
_entity_poly.pdbx_strand_id
1 'polypeptide(L)'
;RWFEQYRRCGAAQASNQDQRRALMERHNPLYVARNWLAQQAIDAAEGGDLAPLHQLMAVLKSPYHPHPDGGAYAQLRPEWARHRPGCSMLSCSS
;
A
#
# COMPACT_ATOMS: atom_id res chain seq x y z
N ARG A 1 -5.39 15.04 21.25
CA ARG A 1 -6.86 15.01 21.38
C ARG A 1 -7.54 13.84 20.67
N TRP A 2 -7.46 13.65 19.33
CA TRP A 2 -8.11 12.50 18.65
C TRP A 2 -7.51 11.14 19.04
N PHE A 3 -6.18 11.00 18.97
CA PHE A 3 -5.49 9.73 19.24
C PHE A 3 -5.73 9.23 20.67
N GLU A 4 -5.80 10.13 21.64
CA GLU A 4 -6.11 9.80 23.05
C GLU A 4 -7.54 9.29 23.21
N GLN A 5 -8.50 9.89 22.50
CA GLN A 5 -9.89 9.42 22.49
C GLN A 5 -10.01 8.04 21.85
N TYR A 6 -9.35 7.82 20.71
CA TYR A 6 -9.27 6.51 20.06
C TYR A 6 -8.69 5.44 20.99
N ARG A 7 -7.59 5.74 21.70
CA ARG A 7 -7.00 4.82 22.68
C ARG A 7 -7.96 4.48 23.82
N ARG A 8 -8.73 5.46 24.31
CA ARG A 8 -9.74 5.24 25.38
C ARG A 8 -10.88 4.35 24.90
N CYS A 9 -11.43 4.59 23.70
CA CYS A 9 -12.45 3.71 23.11
C CYS A 9 -11.92 2.29 22.94
N GLY A 10 -10.67 2.16 22.49
CA GLY A 10 -10.02 0.87 22.38
C GLY A 10 -9.82 0.18 23.73
N ALA A 11 -9.43 0.88 24.79
CA ALA A 11 -9.26 0.30 26.12
C ALA A 11 -10.59 -0.20 26.74
N ALA A 12 -11.73 0.37 26.32
CA ALA A 12 -13.05 -0.07 26.72
C ALA A 12 -13.53 -1.36 26.01
N GLN A 13 -12.87 -1.76 24.91
CA GLN A 13 -13.10 -3.07 24.28
C GLN A 13 -12.23 -4.13 24.97
N ALA A 14 -12.82 -5.27 25.34
CA ALA A 14 -12.16 -6.39 26.02
C ALA A 14 -11.14 -7.18 25.16
N SER A 15 -10.44 -6.50 24.24
CA SER A 15 -9.35 -7.07 23.43
C SER A 15 -8.00 -6.61 23.97
N ASN A 16 -7.05 -7.53 24.13
CA ASN A 16 -5.68 -7.16 24.42
C ASN A 16 -5.00 -6.55 23.17
N GLN A 17 -3.84 -5.90 23.38
CA GLN A 17 -3.15 -5.18 22.30
C GLN A 17 -2.73 -6.09 21.14
N ASP A 18 -2.31 -7.32 21.42
CA ASP A 18 -1.86 -8.26 20.39
C ASP A 18 -3.03 -8.77 19.53
N GLN A 19 -4.18 -9.05 20.13
CA GLN A 19 -5.41 -9.41 19.40
C GLN A 19 -5.84 -8.28 18.47
N ARG A 20 -5.76 -7.03 18.95
CA ARG A 20 -6.07 -5.86 18.13
C ARG A 20 -5.10 -5.70 16.96
N ARG A 21 -3.80 -5.84 17.22
CA ARG A 21 -2.77 -5.77 16.16
C ARG A 21 -3.04 -6.85 15.10
N ALA A 22 -3.27 -8.10 15.51
CA ALA A 22 -3.56 -9.19 14.59
C ALA A 22 -4.84 -8.96 13.76
N LEU A 23 -5.89 -8.37 14.36
CA LEU A 23 -7.09 -7.98 13.63
C LEU A 23 -6.78 -6.87 12.62
N MET A 24 -6.06 -5.82 13.03
CA MET A 24 -5.69 -4.72 12.13
C MET A 24 -4.82 -5.19 10.97
N GLU A 25 -3.83 -6.05 11.20
CA GLU A 25 -2.96 -6.61 10.15
C GLU A 25 -3.76 -7.44 9.13
N ARG A 26 -4.83 -8.13 9.56
CA ARG A 26 -5.71 -8.91 8.66
C ARG A 26 -6.63 -8.06 7.79
N HIS A 27 -6.93 -6.83 8.20
CA HIS A 27 -7.91 -5.97 7.54
C HIS A 27 -7.30 -4.75 6.86
N ASN A 28 -6.12 -4.31 7.30
CA ASN A 28 -5.42 -3.15 6.75
C ASN A 28 -4.31 -3.64 5.81
N PRO A 29 -4.47 -3.49 4.48
CA PRO A 29 -3.45 -3.96 3.54
C PRO A 29 -2.18 -3.11 3.69
N LEU A 30 -1.04 -3.79 3.69
CA LEU A 30 0.29 -3.18 3.61
C LEU A 30 0.61 -2.73 2.18
N TYR A 31 0.16 -3.50 1.17
CA TYR A 31 0.37 -3.23 -0.25
C TYR A 31 -0.94 -2.87 -0.94
N VAL A 32 -0.92 -1.77 -1.70
CA VAL A 32 -2.07 -1.28 -2.46
C VAL A 32 -1.62 -1.02 -3.89
N ALA A 33 -2.49 -1.28 -4.87
CA ALA A 33 -2.25 -0.98 -6.28
C ALA A 33 -2.25 0.54 -6.53
N ARG A 34 -1.19 1.22 -6.10
CA ARG A 34 -1.03 2.67 -6.28
C ARG A 34 -0.69 2.97 -7.75
N ASN A 35 -1.31 3.99 -8.31
CA ASN A 35 -1.11 4.35 -9.73
C ASN A 35 0.36 4.56 -10.11
N TRP A 36 1.19 5.11 -9.22
CA TRP A 36 2.60 5.32 -9.52
C TRP A 36 3.42 4.02 -9.59
N LEU A 37 3.03 2.99 -8.83
CA LEU A 37 3.63 1.65 -8.93
C LEU A 37 3.22 0.99 -10.25
N ALA A 38 1.94 1.15 -10.64
CA ALA A 38 1.46 0.66 -11.93
C ALA A 38 2.17 1.35 -13.09
N GLN A 39 2.35 2.68 -13.04
CA GLN A 39 3.07 3.41 -14.08
C GLN A 39 4.53 2.98 -14.19
N GLN A 40 5.23 2.76 -13.07
CA GLN A 40 6.60 2.23 -13.10
C GLN A 40 6.67 0.85 -13.76
N ALA A 41 5.70 -0.03 -13.48
CA ALA A 41 5.65 -1.34 -14.10
C ALA A 41 5.35 -1.26 -15.61
N ILE A 42 4.48 -0.34 -16.03
CA ILE A 42 4.18 -0.09 -17.45
C ILE A 42 5.43 0.42 -18.18
N ASP A 43 6.12 1.42 -17.63
CA ASP A 43 7.32 1.99 -18.25
C ASP A 43 8.42 0.92 -18.46
N ALA A 44 8.63 0.05 -17.47
CA ALA A 44 9.59 -1.03 -17.56
C ALA A 44 9.19 -2.05 -18.64
N ALA A 45 7.90 -2.40 -18.69
CA ALA A 45 7.36 -3.33 -19.66
C ALA A 45 7.48 -2.81 -21.09
N GLU A 46 7.24 -1.53 -21.32
CA GLU A 46 7.46 -0.86 -22.62
C GLU A 46 8.93 -0.89 -23.05
N GLY A 47 9.86 -0.85 -22.08
CA GLY A 47 11.29 -1.07 -22.28
C GLY A 47 11.70 -2.54 -22.45
N GLY A 48 10.75 -3.48 -22.38
CA GLY A 48 10.98 -4.92 -22.50
C GLY A 48 11.25 -5.67 -21.18
N ASP A 49 11.22 -4.99 -20.03
CA ASP A 49 11.41 -5.60 -18.71
C ASP A 49 10.08 -5.81 -17.97
N LEU A 50 9.67 -7.08 -17.84
CA LEU A 50 8.45 -7.47 -17.12
C LEU A 50 8.69 -7.80 -15.64
N ALA A 51 9.93 -7.75 -15.15
CA ALA A 51 10.23 -8.10 -13.76
C ALA A 51 9.48 -7.20 -12.75
N PRO A 52 9.42 -5.86 -12.91
CA PRO A 52 8.69 -4.99 -11.98
C PRO A 52 7.18 -5.28 -11.95
N LEU A 53 6.60 -5.67 -13.09
CA LEU A 53 5.20 -6.09 -13.19
C LEU A 53 4.96 -7.38 -12.38
N HIS A 54 5.78 -8.40 -12.58
CA HIS A 54 5.65 -9.66 -11.85
C HIS A 54 5.85 -9.48 -10.34
N GLN A 55 6.80 -8.65 -9.93
CA GLN A 55 7.03 -8.33 -8.51
C GLN A 55 5.84 -7.59 -7.90
N LEU A 56 5.30 -6.59 -8.61
CA LEU A 56 4.09 -5.88 -8.16
C LEU A 56 2.90 -6.83 -8.03
N MET A 57 2.71 -7.74 -8.98
CA MET A 57 1.66 -8.75 -8.89
C MET A 57 1.87 -9.72 -7.72
N ALA A 58 3.11 -10.11 -7.42
CA ALA A 58 3.42 -11.02 -6.33
C ALA A 58 3.03 -10.43 -4.96
N VAL A 59 3.38 -9.17 -4.69
CA VAL A 59 3.02 -8.51 -3.42
C VAL A 59 1.51 -8.26 -3.31
N LEU A 60 0.84 -7.95 -4.42
CA LEU A 60 -0.61 -7.72 -4.44
C LEU A 60 -1.45 -8.99 -4.25
N LYS A 61 -0.89 -10.19 -4.48
CA LYS A 61 -1.56 -11.47 -4.18
C LYS A 61 -1.73 -11.72 -2.68
N SER A 62 -0.89 -11.09 -1.85
CA SER A 62 -0.95 -11.23 -0.39
C SER A 62 -0.72 -9.86 0.28
N PRO A 63 -1.65 -8.90 0.07
CA PRO A 63 -1.42 -7.49 0.36
C PRO A 63 -1.34 -7.18 1.86
N TYR A 64 -1.78 -8.11 2.71
CA TYR A 64 -1.79 -8.00 4.18
C TYR A 64 -0.52 -8.56 4.84
N HIS A 65 0.30 -9.32 4.11
CA HIS A 65 1.47 -10.01 4.66
C HIS A 65 2.77 -9.37 4.18
N PRO A 66 3.70 -9.01 5.07
CA PRO A 66 5.00 -8.48 4.67
C PRO A 66 5.78 -9.43 3.76
N HIS A 67 6.33 -8.90 2.68
CA HIS A 67 7.28 -9.59 1.80
C HIS A 67 8.70 -9.10 2.09
N PRO A 68 9.73 -9.97 2.08
CA PRO A 68 11.13 -9.56 2.29
C PRO A 68 11.57 -8.41 1.36
N ASP A 69 11.18 -8.48 0.08
CA ASP A 69 11.50 -7.46 -0.94
C ASP A 69 10.33 -6.48 -1.19
N GLY A 70 9.31 -6.51 -0.34
CA GLY A 70 8.10 -5.70 -0.51
C GLY A 70 8.28 -4.22 -0.16
N GLY A 71 9.40 -3.85 0.47
CA GLY A 71 9.60 -2.52 1.06
C GLY A 71 9.35 -1.36 0.11
N ALA A 72 9.70 -1.50 -1.17
CA ALA A 72 9.46 -0.48 -2.21
C ALA A 72 7.96 -0.25 -2.50
N TYR A 73 7.13 -1.29 -2.37
CA TYR A 73 5.70 -1.27 -2.71
C TYR A 73 4.81 -0.75 -1.56
N ALA A 74 5.37 -0.65 -0.34
CA ALA A 74 4.69 -0.07 0.82
C ALA A 74 5.00 1.43 1.01
N GLN A 75 5.83 2.02 0.15
CA GLN A 75 6.25 3.42 0.28
C GLN A 75 5.11 4.40 0.00
N LEU A 76 5.27 5.59 0.58
CA LEU A 76 4.47 6.76 0.19
C LEU A 76 4.74 7.10 -1.28
N ARG A 77 3.77 7.78 -1.89
CA ARG A 77 3.93 8.27 -3.26
C ARG A 77 5.16 9.21 -3.33
N PRO A 78 6.13 8.94 -4.22
CA PRO A 78 7.30 9.78 -4.39
C PRO A 78 6.94 11.11 -5.08
N GLU A 79 7.81 12.12 -4.94
CA GLU A 79 7.50 13.48 -5.40
C GLU A 79 7.34 13.57 -6.93
N TRP A 80 8.19 12.89 -7.71
CA TRP A 80 8.10 12.88 -9.17
C TRP A 80 6.73 12.38 -9.67
N ALA A 81 6.10 11.46 -8.94
CA ALA A 81 4.81 10.89 -9.31
C ALA A 81 3.64 11.87 -9.13
N ARG A 82 3.85 13.01 -8.47
CA ARG A 82 2.81 14.05 -8.32
C ARG A 82 2.57 14.84 -9.59
N HIS A 83 3.55 14.91 -10.47
CA HIS A 83 3.45 15.68 -11.71
C HIS A 83 3.42 14.81 -12.96
N ARG A 84 3.39 13.48 -12.78
CA ARG A 84 3.39 12.54 -13.91
C ARG A 84 1.97 12.22 -14.39
N PRO A 85 1.69 12.33 -15.70
CA PRO A 85 0.48 11.77 -16.30
C PRO A 85 0.33 10.29 -15.94
N GLY A 86 -0.90 9.83 -15.67
CA GLY A 86 -1.16 8.46 -15.20
C GLY A 86 -1.01 8.24 -13.68
N CYS A 87 -0.22 9.06 -12.98
CA CYS A 87 -0.02 8.91 -11.52
C CYS A 87 -0.89 9.83 -10.66
N SER A 88 -1.22 11.03 -11.17
CA SER A 88 -1.93 12.07 -10.41
C SER A 88 -2.83 12.97 -11.28
N MET A 89 -2.41 13.31 -12.49
CA MET A 89 -3.08 14.31 -13.34
C MET A 89 -4.28 13.79 -14.15
N LEU A 90 -4.39 12.48 -14.34
CA LEU A 90 -5.45 11.85 -15.17
C LEU A 90 -6.21 10.76 -14.41
N SER A 91 -6.18 10.80 -13.06
CA SER A 91 -6.98 9.87 -12.26
C SER A 91 -8.44 10.22 -12.45
N CYS A 92 -9.13 9.52 -13.35
CA CYS A 92 -10.59 9.50 -13.42
C CYS A 92 -11.12 8.78 -12.17
N SER A 93 -11.08 9.47 -11.05
CA SER A 93 -11.84 9.18 -9.84
C SER A 93 -12.52 10.49 -9.47
N SER A 94 -13.71 10.71 -10.05
CA SER A 94 -14.71 11.63 -9.51
C SER A 94 -15.23 11.12 -8.17
#